data_AF-A0A0K2T623-F1
#
_entry.id   AF-A0A0K2T623-F1
#
_cell.length_a   1.000
_cell.length_b   1.000
_cell.length_c   1.000
_cell.angle_alpha   90.00
_cell.angle_beta   90.00
_cell.angle_gamma   90.00
#
_symmetry.space_group_name_H-M   'P 1'
#
loop_
_entity.id
_entity.type
_entity.pdbx_description
1 polymer ?
#
loop_
_entity_poly.entity_id
_entity_poly.type
_entity_poly.pdbx_seq_one_letter_code
_entity_poly.pdbx_strand_id
1 'polypeptide(L)'
;MVEEENSPSLLWYVPSPNITNRFECKSEAESGNQVVEGGPLFVQPNQTSICVYFSIPNKWFLHEGLIGSCTNQCCEWLPPIGPNGKFADPSPSSGIKWYLLAADQEECNTFEYALNTPRVLEGKLGDNKTVCVSLPEKDEEFLKVQVTLSLC
;
A
#
# COMPACT_ATOMS: atom_id res chain seq x y z
N MET A 1 -11.91 24.50 -15.85
CA MET A 1 -10.51 24.15 -15.59
C MET A 1 -10.57 23.34 -14.32
N VAL A 2 -10.41 22.03 -14.44
CA VAL A 2 -10.42 21.13 -13.28
C VAL A 2 -9.05 21.28 -12.65
N GLU A 3 -8.98 21.85 -11.45
CA GLU A 3 -7.76 21.76 -10.64
C GLU A 3 -7.55 20.26 -10.40
N GLU A 4 -6.46 19.70 -10.93
CA GLU A 4 -5.94 18.44 -10.41
C GLU A 4 -5.67 18.69 -8.93
N GLU A 5 -6.60 18.28 -8.07
CA GLU A 5 -6.32 18.18 -6.65
C GLU A 5 -5.13 17.24 -6.52
N ASN A 6 -3.97 17.84 -6.27
CA ASN A 6 -2.73 17.14 -5.97
C ASN A 6 -2.93 16.48 -4.60
N SER A 7 -3.67 15.37 -4.62
CA SER A 7 -4.05 14.61 -3.45
C SER A 7 -2.78 14.27 -2.68
N PRO A 8 -2.73 14.50 -1.36
CA PRO A 8 -1.50 14.28 -0.60
C PRO A 8 -1.09 12.82 -0.73
N SER A 9 -0.03 12.57 -1.50
CA SER A 9 0.56 11.25 -1.63
C SER A 9 1.17 10.87 -0.28
N LEU A 10 0.54 9.88 0.37
CA LEU A 10 1.09 9.24 1.56
C LEU A 10 2.25 8.37 1.08
N LEU A 11 3.48 8.64 1.55
CA LEU A 11 4.60 7.72 1.30
C LEU A 11 4.93 6.97 2.58
N TRP A 12 5.25 5.68 2.50
CA TRP A 12 5.61 4.91 3.69
C TRP A 12 6.54 3.74 3.36
N TYR A 13 7.22 3.23 4.37
CA TYR A 13 8.01 2.00 4.29
C TYR A 13 8.26 1.41 5.70
N VAL A 14 8.68 0.14 5.75
CA VAL A 14 9.12 -0.52 6.99
C VAL A 14 10.60 -0.20 7.24
N PRO A 15 10.95 0.48 8.34
CA PRO A 15 12.31 0.89 8.59
C PRO A 15 13.22 -0.25 9.03
N SER A 16 14.53 -0.08 8.87
CA SER A 16 15.50 -1.02 9.44
C SER A 16 15.41 -1.05 10.97
N PRO A 17 15.78 -2.17 11.63
CA PRO A 17 15.63 -2.33 13.08
C PRO A 17 16.39 -1.31 13.94
N ASN A 18 17.37 -0.60 13.36
CA ASN A 18 18.19 0.42 14.02
C ASN A 18 17.59 1.83 13.96
N ILE A 19 16.50 2.03 13.24
CA ILE A 19 15.82 3.32 13.11
C ILE A 19 14.92 3.51 14.33
N THR A 20 15.24 4.52 15.12
CA THR A 20 14.58 4.78 16.41
C THR A 20 13.94 6.16 16.47
N ASN A 21 14.18 7.02 15.48
CA ASN A 21 13.59 8.35 15.44
C ASN A 21 13.23 8.83 14.02
N ARG A 22 12.41 9.87 13.96
CA ARG A 22 11.90 10.45 12.71
C ARG A 22 12.98 11.05 11.79
N PHE A 23 14.12 11.47 12.32
CA PHE A 23 15.17 12.09 11.50
C PHE A 23 15.89 11.02 10.66
N GLU A 24 16.04 9.83 11.24
CA GLU A 24 16.59 8.66 10.58
C GLU A 24 15.67 8.16 9.45
N CYS A 25 14.35 8.26 9.61
CA CYS A 25 13.39 7.90 8.54
C CYS A 25 13.67 8.64 7.22
N LYS A 26 14.05 9.91 7.27
CA LYS A 26 14.37 10.67 6.06
C LYS A 26 15.65 10.18 5.42
N SER A 27 16.71 10.04 6.22
CA SER A 27 18.03 9.61 5.74
C SER A 27 17.97 8.22 5.12
N GLU A 28 17.17 7.33 5.70
CA GLU A 28 17.04 5.97 5.21
C GLU A 28 16.20 5.91 3.91
N ALA A 29 15.12 6.69 3.80
CA ALA A 29 14.35 6.79 2.56
C ALA A 29 15.23 7.27 1.39
N GLU A 30 16.09 8.26 1.64
CA GLU A 30 17.02 8.81 0.63
C GLU A 30 18.15 7.82 0.26
N SER A 31 18.44 6.82 1.10
CA SER A 31 19.44 5.78 0.82
C SER A 31 18.99 4.66 -0.12
N GLY A 32 17.75 4.72 -0.61
CA GLY A 32 17.24 3.81 -1.63
C GLY A 32 16.38 2.65 -1.11
N ASN A 33 15.77 2.79 0.07
CA ASN A 33 14.74 1.85 0.51
C ASN A 33 13.48 1.94 -0.37
N GLN A 34 12.74 0.84 -0.44
CA GLN A 34 11.51 0.74 -1.23
C GLN A 34 10.40 1.55 -0.55
N VAL A 35 10.27 2.82 -0.96
CA VAL A 35 9.19 3.70 -0.52
C VAL A 35 7.94 3.38 -1.33
N VAL A 36 6.85 3.12 -0.62
CA VAL A 36 5.53 2.82 -1.19
C VAL A 36 4.68 4.09 -1.16
N GLU A 37 3.90 4.33 -2.21
CA GLU A 37 2.93 5.42 -2.30
C GLU A 37 1.49 4.90 -2.12
N GLY A 38 0.77 5.48 -1.17
CA GLY A 38 -0.63 5.21 -0.88
C GLY A 38 -0.93 3.85 -0.24
N GLY A 39 -2.21 3.47 -0.31
CA GLY A 39 -2.73 2.13 -0.01
C GLY A 39 -2.95 1.79 1.47
N PRO A 40 -3.64 0.67 1.75
CA PRO A 40 -3.54 -0.02 3.03
C PRO A 40 -2.11 -0.51 3.26
N LEU A 41 -1.63 -0.38 4.49
CA LEU A 41 -0.26 -0.70 4.85
C LEU A 41 -0.18 -2.18 5.25
N PHE A 42 0.82 -2.89 4.73
CA PHE A 42 1.06 -4.29 5.09
C PHE A 42 2.49 -4.48 5.57
N VAL A 43 2.63 -5.21 6.66
CA VAL A 43 3.89 -5.42 7.39
C VAL A 43 4.00 -6.86 7.85
N GLN A 44 5.20 -7.30 8.21
CA GLN A 44 5.38 -8.60 8.85
C GLN A 44 4.74 -8.66 10.25
N PRO A 45 4.44 -9.85 10.81
CA PRO A 45 3.65 -9.97 12.05
C PRO A 45 4.30 -9.34 13.28
N ASN A 46 5.61 -9.10 13.25
CA ASN A 46 6.37 -8.48 14.33
C ASN A 46 6.83 -7.05 14.00
N GLN A 47 6.37 -6.47 12.89
CA GLN A 47 6.76 -5.13 12.45
C GLN A 47 5.65 -4.13 12.75
N THR A 48 5.70 -3.50 13.91
CA THR A 48 4.73 -2.47 14.33
C THR A 48 5.16 -1.07 13.96
N SER A 49 6.42 -0.88 13.56
CA SER A 49 6.99 0.42 13.23
C SER A 49 6.99 0.66 11.73
N ILE A 50 6.59 1.86 11.31
CA ILE A 50 6.69 2.34 9.94
C ILE A 50 7.29 3.75 9.92
N CYS A 51 8.00 4.07 8.84
CA CYS A 51 8.31 5.44 8.49
C CYS A 51 7.27 5.92 7.47
N VAL A 52 6.63 7.05 7.76
CA VAL A 52 5.58 7.62 6.92
C VAL A 52 5.84 9.10 6.67
N TYR A 53 5.69 9.53 5.44
CA TYR A 53 5.82 10.89 4.99
C TYR A 53 4.45 11.47 4.70
N PHE A 54 4.21 12.65 5.26
CA PHE A 54 3.05 13.46 4.93
C PHE A 54 3.50 14.67 4.13
N SER A 55 2.90 14.89 2.97
CA SER A 55 3.14 16.07 2.12
C SER A 55 2.81 17.38 2.85
N ILE A 56 1.89 17.33 3.81
CA ILE A 56 1.63 18.41 4.77
C ILE A 56 1.65 17.77 6.17
N PRO A 57 2.65 18.07 7.02
CA PRO A 57 3.52 19.25 7.00
C PRO A 57 4.90 19.03 6.31
N ASN A 58 4.99 18.24 5.24
CA ASN A 58 6.21 17.94 4.48
C ASN A 58 7.32 17.37 5.37
N LYS A 59 7.03 16.27 6.06
CA LYS A 59 8.05 15.59 6.89
C LYS A 59 7.76 14.12 7.08
N TRP A 60 8.84 13.38 7.33
CA TRP A 60 8.83 12.01 7.79
C TRP A 60 8.52 11.91 9.28
N PHE A 61 7.82 10.85 9.64
CA PHE A 61 7.49 10.45 11.00
C PHE A 61 7.78 8.96 11.16
N LEU A 62 8.29 8.59 12.33
CA LEU A 62 8.31 7.20 12.78
C LEU A 62 7.03 6.98 13.59
N HIS A 63 6.20 6.03 13.18
CA HIS A 63 4.98 5.66 13.87
C HIS A 63 5.01 4.20 14.27
N GLU A 64 4.49 3.93 15.46
CA GLU A 64 4.18 2.59 15.94
C GLU A 64 2.66 2.39 15.91
N GLY A 65 2.22 1.28 15.33
CA GLY A 65 0.81 0.93 15.16
C GLY A 65 0.49 -0.45 15.71
N LEU A 66 -0.66 -0.97 15.31
CA LEU A 66 -1.12 -2.31 15.68
C LEU A 66 -1.12 -3.24 14.48
N ILE A 67 -1.01 -4.53 14.75
CA ILE A 67 -1.14 -5.58 13.75
C ILE A 67 -2.60 -5.99 13.64
N GLY A 68 -3.18 -5.80 12.46
CA GLY A 68 -4.53 -6.18 12.09
C GLY A 68 -4.60 -7.59 11.49
N SER A 69 -5.49 -7.77 10.51
CA SER A 69 -5.69 -9.07 9.86
C SER A 69 -4.46 -9.51 9.09
N CYS A 70 -4.08 -10.78 9.20
CA CYS A 70 -2.91 -11.36 8.53
C CYS A 70 -3.30 -12.36 7.45
N THR A 71 -2.60 -12.34 6.32
CA THR A 71 -2.64 -13.37 5.28
C THR A 71 -1.21 -13.69 4.86
N ASN A 72 -0.80 -14.95 4.97
CA ASN A 72 0.52 -15.44 4.53
C ASN A 72 1.70 -14.57 5.00
N GLN A 73 1.76 -14.26 6.30
CA GLN A 73 2.79 -13.43 6.96
C GLN A 73 2.80 -11.94 6.62
N CYS A 74 1.90 -11.43 5.77
CA CYS A 74 1.65 -10.01 5.65
C CYS A 74 0.40 -9.66 6.45
N CYS A 75 0.55 -8.76 7.40
CA CYS A 75 -0.52 -8.27 8.26
C CYS A 75 -0.82 -6.82 7.93
N GLU A 76 -2.10 -6.48 7.93
CA GLU A 76 -2.52 -5.09 7.85
C GLU A 76 -1.92 -4.32 9.03
N TRP A 77 -1.23 -3.22 8.74
CA TRP A 77 -0.78 -2.29 9.76
C TRP A 77 -1.90 -1.28 10.01
N LEU A 78 -2.35 -1.23 11.25
CA LEU A 78 -3.40 -0.33 11.68
C LEU A 78 -2.77 0.89 12.36
N PRO A 79 -3.16 2.11 11.97
CA PRO A 79 -2.67 3.32 12.63
C PRO A 79 -3.02 3.32 14.11
N PRO A 80 -2.23 4.01 14.95
CA PRO A 80 -2.54 4.13 16.37
C PRO A 80 -3.93 4.75 16.55
N ILE A 81 -4.62 4.32 17.62
CA ILE A 81 -5.94 4.83 17.97
C ILE A 81 -5.84 6.33 18.21
N GLY A 82 -6.65 7.11 17.51
CA GLY A 82 -6.69 8.56 17.66
C GLY A 82 -7.16 8.98 19.06
N PRO A 83 -7.01 10.27 19.42
CA PRO A 83 -7.45 10.80 20.72
C PRO A 83 -8.96 10.64 20.98
N ASN A 84 -9.74 10.39 19.92
CA ASN A 84 -11.18 10.08 20.00
C ASN A 84 -11.48 8.60 20.29
N GLY A 85 -10.48 7.77 20.56
CA GLY A 85 -10.64 6.34 20.83
C GLY A 85 -11.02 5.52 19.60
N LYS A 86 -10.90 6.08 18.39
CA LYS A 86 -11.21 5.40 17.13
C LYS A 86 -9.98 5.33 16.25
N PHE A 87 -9.89 4.26 15.45
CA PHE A 87 -8.99 4.26 14.31
C PHE A 87 -9.42 5.37 13.34
N ALA A 88 -8.48 5.87 12.53
CA ALA A 88 -8.86 6.63 11.35
C ALA A 88 -9.86 5.77 10.56
N ASP A 89 -10.96 6.37 10.09
CA ASP A 89 -11.89 5.63 9.26
C ASP A 89 -11.09 4.98 8.12
N PRO A 90 -11.22 3.66 7.91
CA PRO A 90 -10.53 3.02 6.80
C PRO A 90 -10.85 3.81 5.54
N SER A 91 -9.84 4.06 4.71
CA SER A 91 -10.05 4.69 3.41
C SER A 91 -11.24 3.97 2.76
N PRO A 92 -12.28 4.70 2.30
CA PRO A 92 -13.51 4.07 1.84
C PRO A 92 -13.11 2.96 0.90
N SER A 93 -13.50 1.72 1.21
CA SER A 93 -13.15 0.55 0.41
C SER A 93 -13.58 0.87 -0.99
N SER A 94 -12.61 1.24 -1.82
CA SER A 94 -12.90 1.68 -3.16
C SER A 94 -13.54 0.46 -3.80
N GLY A 95 -14.67 0.62 -4.50
CA GLY A 95 -15.32 -0.49 -5.22
C GLY A 95 -14.43 -1.12 -6.31
N ILE A 96 -13.13 -0.82 -6.28
CA ILE A 96 -12.07 -1.30 -7.14
C ILE A 96 -11.99 -2.81 -7.01
N LYS A 97 -12.24 -3.46 -8.13
CA LYS A 97 -12.00 -4.87 -8.34
C LYS A 97 -10.65 -5.03 -9.03
N TRP A 98 -9.96 -6.12 -8.76
CA TRP A 98 -8.68 -6.39 -9.39
C TRP A 98 -8.40 -7.88 -9.55
N TYR A 99 -7.54 -8.25 -10.48
CA TYR A 99 -7.02 -9.61 -10.63
C TYR A 99 -5.62 -9.62 -11.24
N LEU A 100 -4.90 -10.72 -11.05
CA LEU A 100 -3.64 -10.96 -11.73
C LEU A 100 -3.89 -11.40 -13.17
N LEU A 101 -3.24 -10.74 -14.13
CA LEU A 101 -3.26 -11.19 -15.50
C LEU A 101 -2.47 -12.50 -15.62
N ALA A 102 -3.12 -13.56 -16.09
CA ALA A 102 -2.47 -14.86 -16.27
C ALA A 102 -1.44 -14.79 -17.41
N ALA A 103 -0.44 -15.67 -17.39
CA ALA A 103 0.68 -15.63 -18.34
C ALA A 103 0.25 -15.90 -19.79
N ASP A 104 -0.89 -16.55 -19.99
CA ASP A 104 -1.52 -16.84 -21.27
C ASP A 104 -2.53 -15.76 -21.71
N GLN A 105 -2.68 -14.68 -20.93
CA GLN A 105 -3.57 -13.57 -21.22
C GLN A 105 -2.79 -12.29 -21.53
N GLU A 106 -3.18 -11.59 -22.59
CA GLU A 106 -2.54 -10.33 -22.99
C GLU A 106 -3.31 -9.09 -22.52
N GLU A 107 -4.62 -9.22 -22.27
CA GLU A 107 -5.55 -8.11 -22.02
C GLU A 107 -6.34 -8.25 -20.71
N CYS A 108 -6.70 -7.11 -20.12
CA CYS A 108 -7.50 -7.03 -18.91
C CYS A 108 -9.01 -7.13 -19.20
N ASN A 109 -9.48 -8.25 -19.74
CA ASN A 109 -10.88 -8.46 -20.15
C ASN A 109 -11.63 -9.58 -19.39
N THR A 110 -11.01 -10.18 -18.37
CA THR A 110 -11.58 -11.35 -17.66
C THR A 110 -12.13 -10.98 -16.28
N PHE A 111 -13.36 -10.46 -16.25
CA PHE A 111 -14.02 -9.99 -15.02
C PHE A 111 -14.33 -11.10 -14.01
N GLU A 112 -14.51 -12.34 -14.45
CA GLU A 112 -14.93 -13.47 -13.59
C GLU A 112 -13.96 -13.76 -12.43
N TYR A 113 -12.69 -13.35 -12.55
CA TYR A 113 -11.66 -13.54 -11.53
C TYR A 113 -11.40 -12.30 -10.67
N ALA A 114 -12.15 -11.21 -10.89
CA ALA A 114 -11.91 -9.94 -10.22
C ALA A 114 -12.35 -9.99 -8.75
N LEU A 115 -11.43 -9.61 -7.86
CA LEU A 115 -11.61 -9.56 -6.41
C LEU A 115 -11.75 -8.11 -5.95
N ASN A 116 -12.62 -7.85 -5.00
CA ASN A 116 -12.79 -6.53 -4.37
C ASN A 116 -12.10 -6.42 -3.00
N THR A 117 -11.22 -7.37 -2.67
CA THR A 117 -10.49 -7.41 -1.41
C THR A 117 -8.99 -7.37 -1.66
N PRO A 118 -8.20 -6.75 -0.77
CA PRO A 118 -6.74 -6.85 -0.82
C PRO A 118 -6.30 -8.30 -0.72
N ARG A 119 -5.28 -8.68 -1.50
CA ARG A 119 -4.67 -10.01 -1.46
C ARG A 119 -3.17 -9.88 -1.68
N VAL A 120 -2.41 -10.63 -0.88
CA VAL A 120 -0.96 -10.72 -1.03
C VAL A 120 -0.65 -11.44 -2.35
N LEU A 121 0.25 -10.86 -3.14
CA LEU A 121 0.72 -11.45 -4.37
C LEU A 121 1.90 -12.39 -4.08
N GLU A 122 1.85 -13.61 -4.60
CA GLU A 122 2.92 -14.59 -4.43
C GLU A 122 3.96 -14.48 -5.56
N GLY A 123 5.23 -14.62 -5.20
CA GLY A 123 6.36 -14.61 -6.13
C GLY A 123 7.68 -14.34 -5.41
N LYS A 124 8.74 -14.08 -6.19
CA LYS A 124 10.03 -13.66 -5.65
C LYS A 124 10.07 -12.16 -5.50
N LEU A 125 10.85 -11.69 -4.52
CA LEU A 125 11.17 -10.27 -4.38
C LEU A 125 11.73 -9.72 -5.70
N GLY A 126 11.16 -8.61 -6.17
CA GLY A 126 11.51 -8.00 -7.45
C GLY A 126 10.78 -8.57 -8.67
N ASP A 127 9.93 -9.59 -8.52
CA ASP A 127 9.12 -10.08 -9.63
C ASP A 127 8.16 -9.00 -10.11
N ASN A 128 8.12 -8.76 -11.42
CA ASN A 128 7.09 -7.91 -12.02
C ASN A 128 5.83 -8.75 -12.28
N LYS A 129 4.70 -8.29 -11.74
CA LYS A 129 3.37 -8.84 -12.00
C LYS A 129 2.57 -7.82 -12.78
N THR A 130 1.66 -8.31 -13.61
CA THR A 130 0.63 -7.48 -14.23
C THR A 130 -0.67 -7.65 -13.46
N VAL A 131 -1.22 -6.55 -12.97
CA VAL A 131 -2.50 -6.49 -12.28
C VAL A 131 -3.48 -5.70 -13.14
N CYS A 132 -4.68 -6.22 -13.27
CA CYS A 132 -5.80 -5.53 -13.88
C CYS A 132 -6.63 -4.89 -12.77
N VAL A 133 -6.84 -3.58 -12.79
CA VAL A 133 -7.52 -2.82 -11.72
C VAL A 133 -8.69 -2.03 -12.31
N SER A 134 -9.89 -2.16 -11.74
CA SER A 134 -11.07 -1.45 -12.23
C SER A 134 -11.03 0.03 -11.85
N LEU A 135 -11.70 0.87 -12.65
CA LEU A 135 -11.90 2.28 -12.31
C LEU A 135 -13.07 2.42 -11.31
N PRO A 136 -12.98 3.34 -10.32
CA PRO A 136 -14.05 3.53 -9.33
C PRO A 136 -15.43 3.85 -9.91
N GLU A 137 -15.46 4.47 -11.10
CA GLU A 137 -16.68 4.90 -11.79
C GLU A 137 -17.12 3.92 -12.88
N LYS A 138 -16.32 2.90 -13.18
CA LYS A 138 -16.54 1.97 -14.29
C LYS A 138 -16.10 0.55 -13.92
N ASP A 139 -17.02 -0.17 -13.29
CA ASP A 139 -16.82 -1.51 -12.75
C ASP A 139 -16.42 -2.59 -13.77
N GLU A 140 -16.59 -2.33 -15.07
CA GLU A 140 -16.29 -3.27 -16.16
C GLU A 140 -15.04 -2.90 -16.98
N GLU A 141 -14.43 -1.73 -16.73
CA GLU A 141 -13.21 -1.29 -17.41
C GLU A 141 -12.00 -1.44 -16.48
N PHE A 142 -10.99 -2.20 -16.93
CA PHE A 142 -9.77 -2.46 -16.15
C PHE A 142 -8.54 -1.82 -16.81
N LEU A 143 -7.74 -1.15 -15.98
CA LEU A 143 -6.43 -0.67 -16.34
C LEU A 143 -5.38 -1.75 -16.08
N LYS A 144 -4.47 -1.92 -17.03
CA LYS A 144 -3.31 -2.80 -16.91
C LYS A 144 -2.20 -2.05 -16.17
N VAL A 145 -1.88 -2.51 -14.97
CA VAL A 145 -0.85 -1.93 -14.10
C VAL A 145 0.27 -2.94 -13.91
N GLN A 146 1.52 -2.51 -14.08
CA GLN A 146 2.66 -3.32 -13.68
C GLN A 146 3.02 -3.00 -12.24
N VAL A 147 3.18 -4.05 -11.43
CA VAL A 147 3.60 -3.94 -10.04
C VAL A 147 4.83 -4.80 -9.83
N THR A 148 5.77 -4.32 -9.04
CA THR A 148 6.95 -5.09 -8.62
C THR A 148 6.71 -5.61 -7.23
N LEU A 149 6.87 -6.93 -7.03
CA LEU A 149 6.72 -7.54 -5.71
C LEU A 149 7.79 -7.01 -4.77
N SER A 150 7.34 -6.42 -3.67
CA SER A 150 8.17 -6.01 -2.55
C SER A 150 8.09 -7.02 -1.41
N LEU A 151 8.99 -6.88 -0.45
CA LEU A 151 8.73 -7.44 0.87
C LEU A 151 7.58 -6.65 1.52
N CYS A 152 6.74 -7.36 2.27
CA CYS A 152 6.13 -6.81 3.47
C CYS A 152 7.24 -6.75 4.55
#